data_AF-A0A3S9MBL2-F1
#
_entry.id   AF-A0A3S9MBL2-F1
#
_cell.length_a   1.000
_cell.length_b   1.000
_cell.length_c   1.000
_cell.angle_alpha   90.00
_cell.angle_beta   90.00
_cell.angle_gamma   90.00
#
_symmetry.space_group_name_H-M   'P 1'
#
loop_
_entity.id
_entity.type
_entity.pdbx_description
1 polymer ?
#
loop_
_entity_poly.entity_id
_entity_poly.type
_entity_poly.pdbx_seq_one_letter_code
_entity_poly.pdbx_strand_id
1 'polypeptide(L)'
;MRGAFENSARAVWMLGPKQRLVRVQRRRRLQAGEHKNSDRMNSLLQRQPRRPLDVRMQQLTDLVVKAGTDPADAKKALKPTTYSEIVREAGTLAPMGAAEAEIVWSSCSSLAHGDIYGTLSILERNMVVTQGRMNLAQVTSSPKVLFWATDRSVAMMQRGFDLFKERITCHS
;
A
#
# COMPACT_ATOMS: atom_id res chain seq x y z
N MET A 1 -2.68 6.31 11.47
CA MET A 1 -1.67 5.24 11.30
C MET A 1 -1.70 4.59 9.94
N ARG A 2 -2.79 3.92 9.53
CA ARG A 2 -2.90 3.23 8.23
C ARG A 2 -2.42 4.05 7.03
N GLY A 3 -3.00 5.23 6.81
CA GLY A 3 -2.66 6.06 5.64
C GLY A 3 -1.18 6.48 5.61
N ALA A 4 -0.57 6.73 6.77
CA ALA A 4 0.85 7.04 6.87
C ALA A 4 1.71 5.83 6.46
N PHE A 5 1.39 4.64 6.98
CA PHE A 5 2.10 3.41 6.64
C PHE A 5 1.94 3.05 5.15
N GLU A 6 0.72 3.09 4.62
CA GLU A 6 0.42 2.79 3.21
C GLU A 6 1.12 3.74 2.24
N ASN A 7 1.09 5.05 2.52
CA ASN A 7 1.76 6.04 1.68
C ASN A 7 3.28 5.87 1.72
N SER A 8 3.84 5.58 2.90
CA SER A 8 5.28 5.34 3.07
C SER A 8 5.72 4.06 2.35
N ALA A 9 4.96 2.97 2.50
CA ALA A 9 5.20 1.72 1.80
C ALA A 9 5.12 1.91 0.27
N ARG A 10 4.14 2.67 -0.22
CA ARG A 10 4.04 3.04 -1.65
C ARG A 10 5.27 3.81 -2.12
N ALA A 11 5.79 4.74 -1.33
CA ALA A 11 7.00 5.49 -1.68
C ALA A 11 8.22 4.56 -1.78
N VAL A 12 8.43 3.71 -0.78
CA VAL A 12 9.51 2.71 -0.77
C VAL A 12 9.38 1.74 -1.94
N TRP A 13 8.18 1.22 -2.19
CA TRP A 13 7.89 0.39 -3.35
C TRP A 13 8.19 1.12 -4.66
N MET A 14 7.81 2.38 -4.81
CA MET A 14 8.07 3.11 -6.06
C MET A 14 9.55 3.39 -6.30
N LEU A 15 10.30 3.74 -5.25
CA LEU A 15 11.67 4.26 -5.34
C LEU A 15 12.76 3.21 -5.12
N GLY A 16 12.43 2.12 -4.42
CA GLY A 16 13.36 1.06 -4.04
C GLY A 16 14.13 0.44 -5.20
N PRO A 17 13.51 0.12 -6.36
CA PRO A 17 14.22 -0.44 -7.50
C PRO A 17 15.35 0.49 -7.98
N LYS A 18 16.56 -0.09 -8.12
CA LYS A 18 17.72 0.62 -8.67
C LYS A 18 17.52 1.00 -10.14
N GLN A 19 16.90 0.12 -10.92
CA GLN A 19 16.62 0.35 -12.34
C GLN A 19 15.51 1.40 -12.54
N ARG A 20 15.82 2.45 -13.31
CA ARG A 20 14.86 3.53 -13.63
C ARG A 20 13.61 3.01 -14.34
N LEU A 21 13.77 2.06 -15.26
CA LEU A 21 12.67 1.46 -16.00
C LEU A 21 11.62 0.84 -15.07
N VAL A 22 12.05 0.07 -14.07
CA VAL A 22 11.16 -0.54 -13.08
C VAL A 22 10.38 0.51 -12.29
N ARG A 23 11.02 1.63 -11.92
CA ARG A 23 10.32 2.75 -11.24
C ARG A 23 9.26 3.39 -12.13
N VAL A 24 9.57 3.59 -13.41
CA VAL A 24 8.61 4.11 -14.40
C VAL A 24 7.42 3.15 -14.54
N GLN A 25 7.69 1.85 -14.67
CA GLN A 25 6.65 0.81 -14.76
C GLN A 25 5.77 0.82 -13.50
N ARG A 26 6.35 0.86 -12.29
CA ARG A 26 5.61 0.95 -11.02
C ARG A 26 4.72 2.19 -10.96
N ARG A 27 5.21 3.36 -11.38
CA ARG A 27 4.40 4.60 -11.42
C ARG A 27 3.23 4.51 -12.40
N ARG A 28 3.45 3.94 -13.59
CA ARG A 28 2.41 3.77 -14.62
C ARG A 28 1.39 2.70 -14.22
N ARG A 29 1.84 1.66 -13.52
CA ARG A 29 0.97 0.65 -12.92
C ARG A 29 -0.04 1.25 -11.92
N LEU A 30 0.41 2.16 -11.05
CA LEU A 30 -0.50 2.89 -10.17
C LEU A 30 -1.52 3.70 -11.00
N GLN A 31 -1.06 4.41 -12.03
CA GLN A 31 -1.94 5.18 -12.90
C GLN A 31 -2.98 4.32 -13.63
N ALA A 32 -2.61 3.11 -14.06
CA ALA A 32 -3.54 2.14 -14.64
C ALA A 32 -4.63 1.72 -13.64
N GLY A 33 -4.25 1.51 -12.36
CA GLY A 33 -5.21 1.27 -11.28
C GLY A 33 -6.16 2.46 -11.08
N GLU A 34 -5.64 3.68 -11.05
CA GLU A 34 -6.45 4.91 -10.92
C GLU A 34 -7.42 5.09 -12.09
N HIS A 35 -7.03 4.72 -13.31
CA HIS A 35 -7.95 4.76 -14.46
C HIS A 35 -9.14 3.83 -14.28
N LYS A 36 -8.93 2.61 -13.79
CA LYS A 36 -10.02 1.66 -13.51
C LYS A 36 -10.91 2.14 -12.36
N ASN A 37 -10.31 2.68 -11.30
CA ASN A 37 -11.05 3.21 -10.16
C ASN A 37 -11.91 4.43 -10.56
N SER A 38 -11.34 5.33 -11.36
CA SER A 38 -12.05 6.49 -11.89
C SER A 38 -13.23 6.08 -12.76
N ASP A 39 -13.11 5.02 -13.56
CA ASP A 39 -14.19 4.55 -14.42
C ASP A 39 -15.29 3.88 -13.62
N ARG A 40 -14.93 3.09 -12.61
CA ARG A 40 -15.88 2.55 -11.64
C ARG A 40 -16.66 3.69 -10.97
N MET A 41 -15.98 4.75 -10.53
CA MET A 41 -16.64 5.92 -9.95
C MET A 41 -17.59 6.59 -10.94
N ASN A 42 -17.16 6.81 -12.18
CA ASN A 42 -18.01 7.38 -13.22
C ASN A 42 -19.24 6.51 -13.50
N SER A 43 -19.10 5.18 -13.53
CA SER A 43 -20.25 4.27 -13.70
C SER A 43 -21.27 4.37 -12.55
N LEU A 44 -20.81 4.52 -11.31
CA LEU A 44 -21.69 4.70 -10.15
C LEU A 44 -22.44 6.03 -10.20
N LEU A 45 -21.79 7.07 -10.73
CA LEU A 45 -22.36 8.39 -10.93
C LEU A 45 -23.17 8.52 -12.24
N GLN A 46 -23.27 7.45 -13.04
CA GLN A 46 -23.88 7.45 -14.37
C GLN A 46 -23.30 8.54 -15.29
N ARG A 47 -21.99 8.82 -15.15
CA ARG A 47 -21.25 9.79 -15.96
C ARG A 47 -20.39 9.07 -16.97
N GLN A 48 -20.21 9.68 -18.14
CA GLN A 48 -19.21 9.23 -19.09
C GLN A 48 -17.87 9.96 -18.86
N PRO A 49 -16.74 9.23 -18.77
CA PRO A 49 -15.45 9.86 -18.70
C PRO A 49 -15.14 10.60 -20.01
N ARG A 50 -14.50 11.78 -19.91
CA ARG A 50 -14.10 12.60 -21.08
C ARG A 50 -13.26 11.82 -22.11
N ARG A 51 -12.49 10.84 -21.64
CA ARG A 51 -11.69 9.95 -22.49
C ARG A 51 -12.00 8.49 -22.15
N PRO A 52 -12.31 7.65 -23.16
CA PRO A 52 -12.49 6.22 -22.98
C PRO A 52 -11.31 5.53 -22.26
N LEU A 53 -11.59 4.41 -21.59
CA LEU A 53 -10.59 3.67 -20.80
C LEU A 53 -9.48 3.11 -21.66
N ASP A 54 -9.84 2.48 -22.77
CA ASP A 54 -8.94 1.93 -23.78
C ASP A 54 -7.96 2.98 -24.31
N VAL A 55 -8.44 4.19 -24.64
CA VAL A 55 -7.57 5.29 -25.08
C VAL A 55 -6.56 5.68 -24.01
N ARG A 56 -7.00 5.82 -22.75
CA ARG A 56 -6.09 6.13 -21.63
C ARG A 56 -5.12 5.00 -21.33
N MET A 57 -5.55 3.74 -21.45
CA MET A 57 -4.70 2.57 -21.24
C MET A 57 -3.67 2.43 -22.36
N GLN A 58 -4.05 2.71 -23.61
CA GLN A 58 -3.12 2.73 -24.74
C GLN A 58 -2.02 3.78 -24.54
N GLN A 59 -2.38 4.99 -24.07
CA GLN A 59 -1.38 6.00 -23.72
C GLN A 59 -0.39 5.52 -22.66
N LEU A 60 -0.83 4.73 -21.67
CA LEU A 60 0.09 4.14 -20.68
C LEU A 60 1.00 3.10 -21.30
N THR A 61 0.47 2.26 -22.20
CA THR A 61 1.23 1.26 -22.97
C THR A 61 2.34 1.96 -23.77
N ASP A 62 1.99 2.99 -24.54
CA ASP A 62 2.94 3.73 -25.37
C ASP A 62 4.04 4.37 -24.50
N LEU A 63 3.69 4.90 -23.32
CA LEU A 63 4.64 5.50 -22.39
C LEU A 63 5.61 4.48 -21.78
N VAL A 64 5.16 3.27 -21.44
CA VAL A 64 6.07 2.25 -20.88
C VAL A 64 6.96 1.64 -21.96
N VAL A 65 6.45 1.48 -23.19
CA VAL A 65 7.23 1.03 -24.34
C VAL A 65 8.30 2.06 -24.69
N LYS A 66 7.91 3.33 -24.81
CA LYS A 66 8.86 4.44 -25.05
C LYS A 66 9.92 4.57 -23.95
N ALA A 67 9.61 4.15 -22.72
CA ALA A 67 10.57 4.14 -21.61
C ALA A 67 11.57 2.97 -21.67
N GLY A 68 11.35 1.98 -22.55
CA GLY A 68 12.22 0.81 -22.73
C GLY A 68 11.61 -0.54 -22.30
N THR A 69 10.29 -0.61 -22.08
CA THR A 69 9.62 -1.91 -21.86
C THR A 69 9.40 -2.61 -23.19
N ASP A 70 9.65 -3.92 -23.28
CA ASP A 70 9.28 -4.69 -24.46
C ASP A 70 7.76 -4.57 -24.72
N PRO A 71 7.32 -4.28 -25.96
CA PRO A 71 5.91 -4.26 -26.33
C PRO A 71 5.12 -5.50 -25.87
N ALA A 72 5.72 -6.69 -25.91
CA ALA A 72 5.10 -7.93 -25.45
C ALA A 72 4.84 -7.95 -23.94
N ASP A 73 5.67 -7.27 -23.16
CA ASP A 73 5.56 -7.18 -21.70
C ASP A 73 4.74 -5.98 -21.20
N ALA A 74 4.37 -5.05 -22.07
CA ALA A 74 3.72 -3.79 -21.67
C ALA A 74 2.43 -4.02 -20.87
N LYS A 75 1.60 -4.99 -21.26
CA LYS A 75 0.38 -5.35 -20.53
C LYS A 75 0.68 -5.87 -19.12
N LYS A 76 1.73 -6.68 -18.97
CA LYS A 76 2.19 -7.20 -17.67
C LYS A 76 2.75 -6.09 -16.79
N ALA A 77 3.51 -5.16 -17.37
CA ALA A 77 4.03 -3.99 -16.66
C ALA A 77 2.91 -3.13 -16.04
N LEU A 78 1.77 -3.01 -16.73
CA LEU A 78 0.61 -2.21 -16.31
C LEU A 78 -0.43 -2.97 -15.47
N LYS A 79 -0.23 -4.27 -15.18
CA LYS A 79 -1.16 -5.05 -14.36
C LYS A 79 -1.28 -4.40 -12.96
N PRO A 80 -2.48 -3.99 -12.50
CA PRO A 80 -2.64 -3.39 -11.17
C PRO A 80 -2.10 -4.29 -10.06
N THR A 81 -1.51 -3.68 -9.05
CA THR A 81 -0.97 -4.34 -7.86
C THR A 81 -1.87 -4.05 -6.67
N THR A 82 -2.09 -5.02 -5.80
CA THR A 82 -2.87 -4.85 -4.57
C THR A 82 -2.06 -4.10 -3.50
N TYR A 83 -2.74 -3.53 -2.50
CA TYR A 83 -2.01 -2.89 -1.40
C TYR A 83 -1.17 -3.88 -0.59
N SER A 84 -1.62 -5.12 -0.40
CA SER A 84 -0.85 -6.15 0.27
C SER A 84 0.45 -6.49 -0.48
N GLU A 85 0.39 -6.57 -1.82
CA GLU A 85 1.58 -6.76 -2.65
C GLU A 85 2.55 -5.56 -2.52
N ILE A 86 2.06 -4.32 -2.59
CA ILE A 86 2.88 -3.12 -2.39
C ILE A 86 3.55 -3.13 -1.03
N VAL A 87 2.80 -3.42 0.05
CA VAL A 87 3.31 -3.42 1.43
C VAL A 87 4.37 -4.49 1.63
N ARG A 88 4.12 -5.72 1.16
CA ARG A 88 5.08 -6.83 1.28
C ARG A 88 6.36 -6.53 0.50
N GLU A 89 6.24 -6.07 -0.74
CA GLU A 89 7.41 -5.69 -1.55
C GLU A 89 8.14 -4.45 -0.98
N ALA A 90 7.44 -3.50 -0.37
CA ALA A 90 8.08 -2.39 0.34
C ALA A 90 8.86 -2.89 1.56
N GLY A 91 8.29 -3.84 2.30
CA GLY A 91 8.94 -4.52 3.42
C GLY A 91 10.24 -5.21 3.02
N THR A 92 10.33 -5.86 1.85
CA THR A 92 11.60 -6.46 1.38
C THR A 92 12.66 -5.42 1.00
N LEU A 93 12.25 -4.18 0.73
CA LEU A 93 13.12 -3.06 0.36
C LEU A 93 13.52 -2.20 1.58
N ALA A 94 13.03 -2.56 2.76
CA ALA A 94 13.32 -1.93 4.04
C ALA A 94 13.88 -2.97 5.03
N PRO A 95 14.62 -2.55 6.08
CA PRO A 95 15.12 -3.46 7.11
C PRO A 95 14.04 -4.27 7.85
N MET A 96 12.77 -3.82 7.80
CA MET A 96 11.61 -4.44 8.45
C MET A 96 11.25 -5.83 7.90
N GLY A 97 11.48 -6.09 6.61
CA GLY A 97 11.05 -7.32 5.97
C GLY A 97 9.55 -7.38 5.63
N ALA A 98 9.19 -8.31 4.74
CA ALA A 98 7.83 -8.41 4.17
C ALA A 98 6.75 -8.79 5.19
N ALA A 99 7.06 -9.75 6.06
CA ALA A 99 6.09 -10.29 7.03
C ALA A 99 5.71 -9.23 8.06
N GLU A 100 6.70 -8.56 8.65
CA GLU A 100 6.43 -7.50 9.63
C GLU A 100 5.66 -6.33 8.99
N ALA A 101 6.02 -5.93 7.76
CA ALA A 101 5.30 -4.88 7.05
C ALA A 101 3.82 -5.23 6.82
N GLU A 102 3.53 -6.48 6.44
CA GLU A 102 2.16 -6.95 6.27
C GLU A 102 1.41 -7.04 7.60
N ILE A 103 2.04 -7.47 8.70
CA ILE A 103 1.41 -7.51 10.02
C ILE A 103 1.03 -6.09 10.48
N VAL A 104 1.93 -5.11 10.34
CA VAL A 104 1.64 -3.70 10.70
C VAL A 104 0.46 -3.16 9.90
N TRP A 105 0.46 -3.38 8.58
CA TRP A 105 -0.61 -2.94 7.70
C TRP A 105 -1.94 -3.63 7.99
N SER A 106 -1.94 -4.96 8.13
CA SER A 106 -3.13 -5.76 8.41
C SER A 106 -3.72 -5.38 9.76
N SER A 107 -2.87 -5.15 10.76
CA SER A 107 -3.29 -4.68 12.08
C SER A 107 -4.01 -3.33 12.01
N CYS A 108 -3.43 -2.37 11.28
CA CYS A 108 -4.06 -1.08 11.02
C CYS A 108 -5.36 -1.19 10.21
N SER A 109 -5.44 -2.17 9.30
CA SER A 109 -6.60 -2.42 8.45
C SER A 109 -7.76 -3.04 9.22
N SER A 110 -7.50 -4.06 10.05
CA SER A 110 -8.52 -4.71 10.88
C SER A 110 -9.15 -3.73 11.85
N LEU A 111 -8.33 -2.88 12.50
CA LEU A 111 -8.83 -1.80 13.37
C LEU A 111 -9.68 -0.77 12.60
N ALA A 112 -9.25 -0.36 11.41
CA ALA A 112 -9.97 0.65 10.61
C ALA A 112 -11.30 0.13 10.04
N HIS A 113 -11.43 -1.17 9.81
CA HIS A 113 -12.63 -1.79 9.24
C HIS A 113 -13.51 -2.49 10.29
N GLY A 114 -13.13 -2.48 11.57
CA GLY A 114 -13.88 -3.16 12.62
C GLY A 114 -13.92 -4.69 12.42
N ASP A 115 -12.89 -5.27 11.81
CA ASP A 115 -12.75 -6.72 11.71
C ASP A 115 -12.58 -7.26 13.14
N ILE A 116 -13.64 -7.85 13.68
CA ILE A 116 -13.76 -8.19 15.10
C ILE A 116 -12.62 -9.11 15.54
N TYR A 117 -12.27 -10.12 14.75
CA TYR A 117 -11.26 -11.09 15.15
C TYR A 117 -9.84 -10.53 15.06
N GLY A 118 -9.54 -9.75 14.02
CA GLY A 118 -8.26 -9.02 13.92
C GLY A 118 -8.13 -7.91 14.95
N THR A 119 -9.23 -7.21 15.24
CA THR A 119 -9.27 -6.15 16.25
C THR A 119 -9.04 -6.72 17.65
N LEU A 120 -9.73 -7.81 17.98
CA LEU A 120 -9.60 -8.43 19.29
C LEU A 120 -8.23 -9.11 19.50
N SER A 121 -7.53 -9.54 18.44
CA SER A 121 -6.18 -10.12 18.58
C SER A 121 -5.10 -9.08 18.87
N ILE A 122 -5.41 -7.79 18.68
CA ILE A 122 -4.48 -6.67 18.81
C ILE A 122 -4.77 -5.84 20.08
N LEU A 123 -6.03 -5.79 20.51
CA LEU A 123 -6.46 -4.99 21.65
C LEU A 123 -6.21 -5.70 22.99
N GLU A 124 -5.94 -4.91 24.02
CA GLU A 124 -5.83 -5.42 25.39
C GLU A 124 -7.22 -5.78 25.92
N ARG A 125 -7.33 -6.98 26.51
CA ARG A 125 -8.58 -7.50 27.06
C ARG A 125 -8.45 -7.66 28.56
N ASN A 126 -9.27 -6.95 29.32
CA ASN A 126 -9.40 -7.10 30.76
C ASN A 126 -10.75 -7.75 31.06
N MET A 127 -10.77 -8.91 31.71
CA MET A 127 -12.03 -9.50 32.19
C MET A 127 -12.55 -8.68 33.37
N VAL A 128 -13.72 -8.08 33.22
CA VAL A 128 -14.33 -7.21 34.23
C VAL A 128 -15.23 -8.03 35.14
N VAL A 129 -16.02 -8.93 34.56
CA VAL A 129 -16.96 -9.79 35.28
C VAL A 129 -17.03 -11.14 34.60
N THR A 130 -17.07 -12.21 35.39
CA THR A 130 -17.45 -13.54 34.93
C THR A 130 -18.72 -13.95 35.67
N GLN A 131 -19.78 -14.29 34.93
CA GLN A 131 -21.05 -14.74 35.49
C GLN A 131 -21.45 -16.07 34.84
N GLY A 132 -21.31 -17.16 35.58
CA GLY A 132 -21.53 -18.51 35.07
C GLY A 132 -20.62 -18.83 33.87
N ARG A 133 -21.21 -19.04 32.69
CA ARG A 133 -20.49 -19.29 31.43
C ARG A 133 -20.28 -18.04 30.56
N MET A 134 -20.61 -16.84 31.05
CA MET A 134 -20.41 -15.58 30.33
C MET A 134 -19.26 -14.77 30.93
N ASN A 135 -18.42 -14.21 30.07
CA ASN A 135 -17.36 -13.26 30.43
C ASN A 135 -17.68 -11.89 29.83
N LEU A 136 -17.70 -10.86 30.67
CA LEU A 136 -17.66 -9.47 30.25
C LEU A 136 -16.20 -9.01 30.20
N ALA A 137 -15.71 -8.72 28.99
CA ALA A 137 -14.37 -8.19 28.79
C ALA A 137 -14.42 -6.71 28.39
N GLN A 138 -13.64 -5.88 29.09
CA GLN A 138 -13.30 -4.54 28.64
C GLN A 138 -12.18 -4.68 27.61
N VAL A 139 -12.44 -4.19 26.40
CA VAL A 139 -11.48 -4.16 25.31
C VAL A 139 -10.94 -2.73 25.23
N THR A 140 -9.63 -2.56 25.34
CA THR A 140 -8.95 -1.26 25.31
C THR A 140 -7.83 -1.24 24.27
N SER A 141 -7.43 -0.04 23.84
CA SER A 141 -6.26 0.12 22.98
C SER A 141 -4.99 -0.29 23.72
N SER A 142 -4.14 -1.11 23.10
CA SER A 142 -2.81 -1.41 23.65
C SER A 142 -1.82 -0.29 23.29
N PRO A 143 -1.25 0.44 24.27
CA PRO A 143 -0.24 1.46 24.00
C PRO A 143 1.01 0.88 23.34
N LYS A 144 1.36 -0.37 23.67
CA LYS A 144 2.51 -1.09 23.09
C LYS A 144 2.33 -1.32 21.59
N VAL A 145 1.14 -1.78 21.18
CA VAL A 145 0.82 -1.97 19.76
C VAL A 145 0.80 -0.63 19.03
N LEU A 146 0.19 0.40 19.62
CA LEU A 146 0.13 1.74 19.01
C LEU A 146 1.54 2.31 18.81
N PHE A 147 2.40 2.20 19.82
CA PHE A 147 3.79 2.60 19.73
C PHE A 147 4.53 1.82 18.65
N TRP A 148 4.43 0.49 18.65
CA TRP A 148 5.09 -0.36 17.65
C TRP A 148 4.63 -0.03 16.23
N ALA A 149 3.33 0.08 15.97
CA ALA A 149 2.81 0.45 14.65
C ALA A 149 3.29 1.85 14.22
N THR A 150 3.47 2.77 15.19
CA THR A 150 3.99 4.12 14.95
C THR A 150 5.47 4.11 14.60
N ASP A 151 6.29 3.44 15.41
CA ASP A 151 7.71 3.21 15.17
C ASP A 151 7.93 2.64 13.75
N ARG A 152 7.21 1.57 13.40
CA ARG A 152 7.31 0.95 12.08
C ARG A 152 6.86 1.86 10.94
N SER A 153 5.84 2.69 11.16
CA SER A 153 5.42 3.69 10.18
C SER A 153 6.48 4.76 9.95
N VAL A 154 7.11 5.25 11.02
CA VAL A 154 8.20 6.24 10.93
C VAL A 154 9.41 5.64 10.22
N ALA A 155 9.79 4.40 10.53
CA ALA A 155 10.89 3.72 9.88
C ALA A 155 10.66 3.55 8.35
N MET A 156 9.45 3.14 7.95
CA MET A 156 9.08 3.01 6.54
C MET A 156 9.11 4.39 5.83
N MET A 157 8.63 5.43 6.50
CA MET A 157 8.66 6.80 5.98
C MET A 157 10.09 7.31 5.78
N GLN A 158 10.97 7.11 6.77
CA GLN A 158 12.38 7.48 6.70
C GLN A 158 13.06 6.80 5.52
N ARG A 159 12.82 5.50 5.32
CA ARG A 159 13.36 4.77 4.17
C ARG A 159 12.89 5.35 2.85
N GLY A 160 11.64 5.79 2.76
CA GLY A 160 11.11 6.48 1.58
C GLY A 160 11.87 7.77 1.26
N PHE A 161 12.18 8.58 2.27
CA PHE A 161 12.98 9.80 2.11
C PHE A 161 14.44 9.51 1.73
N ASP A 162 15.06 8.50 2.32
CA ASP A 162 16.42 8.11 1.99
C ASP A 162 16.51 7.68 0.52
N LEU A 163 15.57 6.84 0.07
CA LEU A 163 15.44 6.45 -1.33
C LEU A 163 15.22 7.67 -2.24
N PHE A 164 14.40 8.64 -1.82
CA PHE A 164 14.22 9.86 -2.61
C PHE A 164 15.55 10.61 -2.79
N LYS A 165 16.31 10.81 -1.70
CA LYS A 165 17.64 11.45 -1.72
C LYS A 165 18.64 10.69 -2.59
N GLU A 166 18.67 9.36 -2.50
CA GLU A 166 19.50 8.51 -3.36
C GLU A 166 19.16 8.70 -4.86
N ARG A 167 17.88 8.85 -5.20
CA ARG A 167 17.46 8.90 -6.61
C ARG A 167 17.62 10.29 -7.25
N ILE A 168 17.56 11.37 -6.47
CA ILE A 168 17.86 12.71 -6.99
C ILE A 168 19.37 12.91 -7.23
N THR A 169 20.22 12.34 -6.39
CA THR A 169 21.69 12.48 -6.50
C THR A 169 22.30 11.66 -7.64
N CYS A 170 21.71 10.51 -8.01
CA CYS A 170 22.12 9.74 -9.18
C CYS A 170 21.76 10.37 -10.55
N HIS A 171 21.08 11.52 -10.56
CA HIS A 171 20.68 12.24 -11.77
C HIS A 171 21.29 13.65 -11.85
N SER A 172 22.25 13.96 -10.96
CA SER A 172 23.15 15.12 -11.05
C SER A 172 24.46 14.70 -11.72
#